data_AF-A0A3D0PNQ2-F1
#
_entry.id   AF-A0A3D0PNQ2-F1
#
_cell.length_a   1.000
_cell.length_b   1.000
_cell.length_c   1.000
_cell.angle_alpha   90.00
_cell.angle_beta   90.00
_cell.angle_gamma   90.00
#
_symmetry.space_group_name_H-M   'P 1'
#
loop_
_entity.id
_entity.type
_entity.pdbx_description
1 polymer ?
#
loop_
_entity_poly.entity_id
_entity_poly.type
_entity_poly.pdbx_seq_one_letter_code
_entity_poly.pdbx_strand_id
1 'polypeptide(L)'
;YLINQSWFFHGLGVETISNHTALILFTLTLPVFSFFIAPISNALSRKHEFEADAFAAKHTNADDLVSSLVKLYRDNAATLTPDKLYSAFHDSHPSASIRIKELKRHA
;
A
#
# COMPACT_ATOMS: atom_id res chain seq x y z
N TYR A 1 24.48 -11.43 -5.09
CA TYR A 1 25.57 -11.11 -4.15
C TYR A 1 25.36 -11.78 -2.79
N LEU A 2 24.31 -11.43 -2.03
CA LEU A 2 24.08 -11.93 -0.66
C LEU A 2 23.94 -13.46 -0.52
N ILE A 3 23.34 -14.14 -1.51
CA ILE A 3 23.24 -15.62 -1.53
C ILE A 3 24.63 -16.33 -1.54
N ASN A 4 25.69 -15.62 -1.93
CA ASN A 4 27.06 -16.14 -1.94
C ASN A 4 27.84 -15.77 -0.67
N GLN A 5 27.21 -15.10 0.30
CA GLN A 5 27.88 -14.61 1.51
C GLN A 5 27.56 -15.53 2.69
N SER A 6 28.56 -16.23 3.23
CA SER A 6 28.37 -17.15 4.36
C SER A 6 27.83 -16.44 5.61
N TRP A 7 28.24 -15.19 5.84
CA TRP A 7 27.77 -14.39 6.97
C TRP A 7 26.26 -14.12 6.92
N PHE A 8 25.64 -14.05 5.74
CA PHE A 8 24.20 -13.83 5.60
C PHE A 8 23.40 -15.01 6.16
N PHE A 9 23.92 -16.23 6.02
CA PHE A 9 23.27 -17.44 6.54
C PHE A 9 23.62 -17.65 8.02
N HIS A 10 24.92 -17.72 8.33
CA HIS A 10 25.39 -18.03 9.68
C HIS A 10 25.05 -16.94 10.69
N GLY A 11 25.12 -15.66 10.28
CA GLY A 11 24.73 -14.53 11.13
C GLY A 11 23.23 -14.51 11.46
N LEU A 12 22.41 -15.22 10.68
CA LEU A 12 20.97 -15.39 10.90
C LEU A 12 20.63 -16.80 11.44
N GLY A 13 21.62 -17.54 11.93
CA GLY A 13 21.43 -18.84 12.59
C GLY A 13 21.21 -20.03 11.64
N VAL A 14 21.49 -19.88 10.34
CA VAL A 14 21.42 -20.98 9.37
C VAL A 14 22.79 -21.60 9.16
N GLU A 15 22.92 -22.89 9.47
CA GLU A 15 24.17 -23.64 9.29
C GLU A 15 24.30 -24.24 7.89
N THR A 16 23.22 -24.82 7.35
CA THR A 16 23.24 -25.41 5.99
C THR A 16 22.83 -24.39 4.93
N ILE A 17 23.80 -23.98 4.12
CA ILE A 17 23.59 -23.05 3.01
C ILE A 17 22.92 -23.79 1.84
N SER A 18 21.80 -23.25 1.36
CA SER A 18 21.07 -23.79 0.22
C SER A 18 20.17 -22.72 -0.42
N ASN A 19 19.66 -22.99 -1.62
CA ASN A 19 18.72 -22.07 -2.28
C ASN A 19 17.38 -21.94 -1.52
N HIS A 20 16.91 -23.00 -0.87
CA HIS A 20 15.65 -22.96 -0.13
C HIS A 20 15.81 -22.19 1.19
N THR A 21 16.93 -22.36 1.91
CA THR A 21 17.23 -21.55 3.10
C THR A 21 17.46 -20.09 2.72
N ALA A 22 18.08 -19.80 1.58
CA ALA A 22 18.22 -18.44 1.08
C ALA A 22 16.87 -17.76 0.85
N LEU A 23 15.92 -18.46 0.19
CA LEU A 23 14.58 -17.93 -0.05
C LEU A 23 13.87 -17.57 1.26
N ILE A 24 13.91 -18.48 2.24
CA ILE A 24 13.31 -18.24 3.57
C ILE A 24 13.95 -17.02 4.23
N LEU A 25 15.28 -16.94 4.26
CA LEU A 25 15.99 -15.82 4.87
C LEU A 25 15.65 -14.50 4.18
N PHE A 26 15.56 -14.46 2.84
CA PHE A 26 15.11 -13.27 2.13
C PHE A 26 13.67 -12.89 2.49
N THR A 27 12.73 -13.84 2.50
CA THR A 27 11.33 -13.56 2.87
C THR A 27 11.22 -12.96 4.27
N LEU A 28 12.04 -13.42 5.22
CA LEU A 28 12.03 -12.92 6.59
C LEU A 28 12.77 -11.59 6.77
N THR A 29 13.84 -11.35 6.02
CA THR A 29 14.69 -10.15 6.17
C THR A 29 14.23 -8.98 5.31
N LEU A 30 13.66 -9.24 4.14
CA LEU A 30 13.17 -8.19 3.22
C LEU A 30 12.21 -7.19 3.88
N PRO A 31 11.23 -7.60 4.72
CA PRO A 31 10.32 -6.67 5.39
C PRO A 31 11.01 -5.58 6.23
N VAL A 32 12.16 -5.90 6.85
CA VAL A 32 12.90 -4.96 7.68
C VAL A 32 13.43 -3.78 6.84
N PHE A 33 13.85 -4.06 5.62
CA PHE A 33 14.33 -3.04 4.69
C PHE A 33 13.18 -2.35 3.95
N SER A 34 12.13 -3.11 3.57
CA SER A 34 11.00 -2.54 2.85
C SER A 34 10.13 -1.63 3.72
N PHE A 35 10.15 -1.78 5.06
CA PHE A 35 9.46 -0.90 5.99
C PHE A 35 9.72 0.59 5.72
N PHE A 36 10.97 0.97 5.44
CA PHE A 36 11.33 2.37 5.17
C PHE A 36 10.98 2.83 3.74
N ILE A 37 10.83 1.88 2.81
CA ILE A 37 10.48 2.14 1.42
C ILE A 37 8.95 2.24 1.26
N ALA A 38 8.19 1.54 2.10
CA ALA A 38 6.74 1.44 2.03
C ALA A 38 6.03 2.81 1.98
N PRO A 39 6.39 3.83 2.76
CA PRO A 39 5.72 5.14 2.71
C PRO A 39 5.84 5.83 1.35
N ILE A 40 6.97 5.67 0.66
CA ILE A 40 7.19 6.23 -0.67
C ILE A 40 6.29 5.52 -1.69
N SER A 41 6.25 4.19 -1.65
CA SER A 41 5.36 3.40 -2.50
C SER A 41 3.89 3.76 -2.25
N ASN A 42 3.48 3.85 -0.99
CA ASN A 42 2.12 4.20 -0.61
C ASN A 42 1.76 5.62 -1.04
N ALA A 43 2.68 6.59 -0.98
CA ALA A 43 2.45 7.93 -1.51
C ALA A 43 2.21 7.94 -3.04
N LEU A 44 2.98 7.15 -3.80
CA LEU A 44 2.77 6.97 -5.24
C LEU A 44 1.42 6.30 -5.52
N SER A 45 1.09 5.22 -4.81
CA SER A 45 -0.20 4.55 -4.93
C SER A 45 -1.38 5.48 -4.67
N ARG A 46 -1.31 6.29 -3.60
CA ARG A 46 -2.36 7.28 -3.31
C ARG A 46 -2.50 8.33 -4.40
N LYS A 47 -1.39 8.76 -5.01
CA LYS A 47 -1.43 9.66 -6.17
C LYS A 47 -2.14 9.01 -7.36
N HIS A 48 -1.82 7.75 -7.67
CA HIS A 48 -2.46 7.02 -8.77
C HIS A 48 -3.97 6.83 -8.54
N GLU A 49 -4.42 6.65 -7.30
CA GLU A 49 -5.85 6.60 -6.98
C GLU A 49 -6.58 7.89 -7.34
N PHE A 50 -5.98 9.06 -7.03
CA PHE A 50 -6.59 10.35 -7.42
C PHE A 50 -6.61 10.55 -8.93
N GLU A 51 -5.55 10.14 -9.64
CA GLU A 51 -5.49 10.19 -11.10
C GLU A 51 -6.56 9.27 -11.73
N ALA A 52 -6.77 8.09 -11.16
CA ALA A 52 -7.81 7.15 -11.58
C ALA A 52 -9.22 7.69 -11.32
N ASP A 53 -9.46 8.28 -10.15
CA ASP A 53 -10.74 8.91 -9.80
C ASP A 53 -11.06 10.07 -10.75
N ALA A 54 -10.08 10.93 -11.04
CA ALA A 54 -10.23 12.02 -12.01
C ALA A 54 -10.50 11.51 -13.42
N PHE A 55 -9.82 10.44 -13.84
CA PHE A 55 -10.07 9.78 -15.11
C PHE A 55 -11.51 9.23 -15.19
N ALA A 56 -11.97 8.56 -14.14
CA ALA A 56 -13.33 8.01 -14.08
C ALA A 56 -14.39 9.13 -14.13
N ALA A 57 -14.21 10.19 -13.35
CA ALA A 57 -15.11 11.35 -13.33
C ALA A 57 -15.21 12.07 -14.69
N LYS A 58 -14.15 12.01 -15.50
CA LYS A 58 -14.15 12.57 -16.86
C LYS A 58 -14.96 11.76 -17.87
N HIS A 59 -15.07 10.45 -17.67
CA HIS A 59 -15.67 9.52 -18.66
C HIS A 59 -16.99 8.90 -18.21
N THR A 60 -17.35 9.06 -16.94
CA THR A 60 -18.54 8.47 -16.32
C THR A 60 -19.16 9.45 -15.32
N ASN A 61 -20.35 9.14 -14.81
CA ASN A 61 -20.97 9.97 -13.78
C ASN A 61 -20.22 9.85 -12.45
N ALA A 62 -19.67 10.97 -11.97
CA ALA A 62 -18.93 11.03 -10.72
C ALA A 62 -19.78 10.65 -9.49
N ASP A 63 -21.10 10.87 -9.53
CA ASP A 63 -22.00 10.52 -8.42
C ASP A 63 -22.12 9.00 -8.23
N ASP A 64 -22.05 8.22 -9.32
CA ASP A 64 -22.06 6.75 -9.25
C ASP A 64 -20.79 6.23 -8.55
N LEU A 65 -19.66 6.88 -8.81
CA LEU A 65 -18.39 6.57 -8.14
C LEU A 65 -18.43 6.94 -6.66
N VAL A 66 -18.97 8.11 -6.31
CA VAL A 66 -19.17 8.51 -4.91
C VAL A 66 -20.06 7.51 -4.18
N SER A 67 -21.19 7.13 -4.77
CA SER A 67 -22.12 6.14 -4.22
C SER A 67 -21.43 4.78 -3.99
N SER A 68 -20.64 4.34 -4.97
CA SER A 68 -19.88 3.08 -4.89
C SER A 68 -18.84 3.10 -3.77
N LEU A 69 -18.11 4.21 -3.59
CA LEU A 69 -17.14 4.37 -2.51
C LEU A 69 -17.80 4.33 -1.12
N VAL A 70 -18.95 5.00 -0.96
CA VAL A 70 -19.71 4.97 0.31
C VAL A 70 -20.18 3.55 0.61
N LYS A 71 -20.69 2.84 -0.40
CA LYS A 71 -21.14 1.45 -0.25
C LYS A 71 -19.98 0.53 0.16
N LEU A 72 -18.85 0.59 -0.54
CA LEU A 72 -17.67 -0.23 -0.22
C LEU A 72 -17.15 0.03 1.20
N TYR A 73 -17.12 1.29 1.64
CA TYR A 73 -16.68 1.62 3.00
C TYR A 73 -17.62 1.09 4.07
N ARG A 74 -18.94 1.19 3.83
CA ARG A 74 -19.95 0.62 4.72
C ARG A 74 -19.80 -0.90 4.79
N ASP A 75 -19.72 -1.57 3.65
CA ASP A 75 -19.71 -3.03 3.56
C ASP A 75 -18.43 -3.61 4.18
N ASN A 76 -17.30 -2.91 4.05
CA ASN A 76 -16.02 -3.32 4.64
C ASN A 76 -15.81 -2.85 6.09
N ALA A 77 -16.78 -2.14 6.69
CA ALA A 77 -16.64 -1.50 8.01
C ALA A 77 -15.33 -0.70 8.16
N ALA A 78 -14.92 -0.02 7.07
CA ALA A 78 -13.65 0.69 7.02
C ALA A 78 -13.69 1.94 7.92
N THR A 79 -12.54 2.27 8.52
CA THR A 79 -12.44 3.44 9.40
C THR A 79 -12.72 4.73 8.62
N LEU A 80 -13.58 5.59 9.16
CA LEU A 80 -13.92 6.89 8.57
C LEU A 80 -12.94 7.99 8.99
N THR A 81 -12.15 7.74 10.03
CA THR A 81 -11.22 8.71 10.65
C THR A 81 -9.86 8.05 10.91
N PRO A 82 -9.15 7.58 9.86
CA PRO A 82 -7.80 7.08 10.05
C PRO A 82 -6.88 8.22 10.52
N ASP A 83 -5.94 7.89 11.41
CA ASP A 83 -4.88 8.83 11.76
C ASP A 83 -4.03 9.16 10.53
N LYS A 84 -3.62 10.43 10.40
CA LYS A 84 -2.93 10.91 9.20
C LYS A 84 -1.55 10.31 9.04
N LEU A 85 -0.80 10.15 10.13
CA LEU A 85 0.56 9.60 10.07
C LEU A 85 0.51 8.11 9.82
N TYR A 86 -0.39 7.41 10.51
CA TYR A 86 -0.64 5.99 10.27
C TYR A 86 -1.03 5.75 8.82
N SER A 87 -1.99 6.50 8.29
CA SER A 87 -2.46 6.36 6.92
C SER A 87 -1.37 6.71 5.89
N ALA A 88 -0.59 7.78 6.14
CA ALA A 88 0.52 8.14 5.26
C ALA A 88 1.55 7.02 5.14
N PHE A 89 1.80 6.29 6.23
CA PHE A 89 2.77 5.22 6.29
C PHE A 89 2.22 3.88 5.75
N HIS A 90 1.02 3.47 6.18
CA HIS A 90 0.51 2.11 5.96
C HIS A 90 -0.51 1.99 4.83
N ASP A 91 -1.30 3.02 4.56
CA ASP A 91 -2.39 2.91 3.61
C ASP A 91 -1.92 3.21 2.19
N SER A 92 -2.08 2.22 1.30
CA SER A 92 -1.85 2.39 -0.14
C SER A 92 -2.94 3.21 -0.83
N HIS A 93 -4.11 3.34 -0.21
CA HIS A 93 -5.26 4.10 -0.71
C HIS A 93 -5.61 5.24 0.24
N PRO A 94 -5.99 6.42 -0.28
CA PRO A 94 -6.53 7.48 0.56
C PRO A 94 -7.92 7.09 1.08
N SER A 95 -8.30 7.67 2.22
CA SER A 95 -9.63 7.40 2.79
C SER A 95 -10.74 7.83 1.84
N ALA A 96 -11.89 7.14 1.86
CA ALA A 96 -13.02 7.50 1.01
C ALA A 96 -13.50 8.92 1.25
N SER A 97 -13.42 9.43 2.48
CA SER A 97 -13.80 10.82 2.77
C SER A 97 -12.94 11.83 1.99
N ILE A 98 -11.64 11.57 1.83
CA ILE A 98 -10.74 12.42 1.03
C ILE A 98 -11.05 12.26 -0.47
N ARG A 99 -11.26 11.03 -0.95
CA ARG A 99 -11.58 10.76 -2.36
C ARG A 99 -12.89 11.39 -2.79
N ILE A 100 -13.96 11.20 -2.01
CA ILE A 100 -15.28 11.80 -2.25
C ILE A 100 -15.18 13.33 -2.26
N LYS A 101 -14.39 13.91 -1.34
CA LYS A 101 -14.17 15.36 -1.32
C LYS A 101 -13.52 15.85 -2.62
N GLU A 102 -12.54 15.13 -3.15
CA GLU A 102 -11.88 15.52 -4.40
C GLU A 102 -12.79 15.31 -5.62
N LEU A 103 -13.53 14.19 -5.68
CA LEU A 103 -14.52 13.94 -6.73
C LEU A 103 -15.60 15.03 -6.81
N LYS A 104 -16.08 15.50 -5.65
CA LYS A 104 -17.05 16.61 -5.58
C LYS A 104 -16.51 17.97 -6.02
N ARG A 105 -15.20 18.13 -6.20
CA ARG A 105 -14.62 19.35 -6.80
C ARG A 105 -14.61 19.30 -8.33
N HIS A 106 -14.78 18.12 -8.92
CA HIS A 106 -14.82 17.91 -10.36
C HIS A 106 -16.25 17.96 -10.94
N ALA A 107 -17.28 17.85 -10.09
CA ALA A 107 -18.68 18.09 -10.42
C ALA A 107 -18.99 19.60 -10.42
#